data_AF-A0AAX1N5Y9-F1
#
_entry.id   AF-A0AAX1N5Y9-F1
#
_cell.length_a   1.000
_cell.length_b   1.000
_cell.length_c   1.000
_cell.angle_alpha   90.00
_cell.angle_beta   90.00
_cell.angle_gamma   90.00
#
_symmetry.space_group_name_H-M   'P 1'
#
loop_
_entity.id
_entity.type
_entity.pdbx_description
1 polymer ?
#
loop_
_entity_poly.entity_id
_entity_poly.type
_entity_poly.pdbx_seq_one_letter_code
_entity_poly.pdbx_strand_id
1 'polypeptide(L)'
;MKTGIKLTIETPCHEDPTNFKPTKKGGFCSHCQKEVVNFTGMTDKQIIQYLEQSKGKVCGRFKEDQLKSYSLVQPIPPKKKWFPGVAVISLLSLLPMYDTKAQTDVPIEKTEHKDIEDSQDNKNDIIVSGIVKDEDEQPLPGVSIIIEGSTTGTITNLEGEFKIGSLKEGDILSFQYIGYETQTKKIARNSKNELKVVLTMDYCNLMGNVAVHDIYASNKKTFWQRIKSIF
;
A
#
# COMPACT_ATOMS: atom_id res chain seq x y z
N MET A 1 33.41 -6.84 -7.88
CA MET A 1 32.83 -5.81 -6.99
C MET A 1 31.45 -6.30 -6.58
N LYS A 2 31.06 -6.13 -5.31
CA LYS A 2 29.68 -6.43 -4.88
C LYS A 2 28.72 -5.51 -5.64
N THR A 3 27.71 -6.08 -6.28
CA THR A 3 26.74 -5.37 -7.11
C THR A 3 25.32 -5.45 -6.59
N GLY A 4 25.07 -6.29 -5.59
CA GLY A 4 23.74 -6.44 -5.02
C GLY A 4 23.72 -7.40 -3.83
N ILE A 5 22.53 -7.58 -3.27
CA ILE A 5 22.22 -8.65 -2.32
C ILE A 5 20.91 -9.33 -2.72
N LYS A 6 20.77 -10.63 -2.46
CA LYS A 6 19.50 -11.35 -2.54
C LYS A 6 19.07 -11.75 -1.16
N LEU A 7 17.84 -11.39 -0.80
CA LEU A 7 17.22 -11.77 0.47
C LEU A 7 16.36 -13.00 0.28
N THR A 8 16.48 -13.98 1.17
CA THR A 8 15.61 -15.16 1.21
C THR A 8 15.36 -15.59 2.65
N ILE A 9 14.28 -16.34 2.87
CA ILE A 9 14.01 -17.08 4.10
C ILE A 9 13.94 -18.56 3.71
N GLU A 10 15.01 -19.31 3.98
CA GLU A 10 15.10 -20.73 3.58
C GLU A 10 14.13 -21.61 4.37
N THR A 11 13.89 -21.26 5.64
CA THR A 11 12.99 -21.99 6.56
C THR A 11 12.00 -21.02 7.21
N PRO A 12 10.83 -20.80 6.60
CA PRO A 12 9.80 -19.95 7.17
C PRO A 12 9.32 -20.48 8.53
N CYS A 13 9.12 -19.56 9.45
CA CYS A 13 8.61 -19.78 10.78
C CYS A 13 7.09 -19.53 10.78
N HIS A 14 6.30 -20.53 11.16
CA HIS A 14 4.84 -20.47 11.22
C HIS A 14 4.33 -20.39 12.66
N GLU A 15 5.06 -19.64 13.50
CA GLU A 15 4.73 -19.51 14.92
C GLU A 15 3.49 -18.65 15.15
N ASP A 16 2.71 -19.01 16.17
CA ASP A 16 1.48 -18.33 16.51
C ASP A 16 1.73 -16.90 17.05
N PRO A 17 0.96 -15.88 16.63
CA PRO A 17 1.07 -14.50 17.14
C PRO A 17 1.04 -14.36 18.67
N THR A 18 0.37 -15.25 19.40
CA THR A 18 0.30 -15.25 20.87
C THR A 18 1.66 -15.46 21.54
N ASN A 19 2.62 -16.06 20.83
CA ASN A 19 3.97 -16.30 21.33
C ASN A 19 4.88 -15.06 21.25
N PHE A 20 4.40 -13.95 20.68
CA PHE A 20 5.18 -12.74 20.42
C PHE A 20 4.88 -11.64 21.45
N LYS A 21 5.93 -11.21 22.15
CA LYS A 21 5.87 -10.03 23.03
C LYS A 21 6.36 -8.81 22.28
N PRO A 22 5.59 -7.71 22.18
CA PRO A 22 6.02 -6.52 21.46
C PRO A 22 7.36 -5.96 21.98
N THR A 23 8.24 -5.57 21.06
CA THR A 23 9.49 -4.85 21.36
C THR A 23 9.58 -3.59 20.51
N LYS A 24 10.58 -2.74 20.78
CA LYS A 24 10.81 -1.52 20.00
C LYS A 24 11.07 -1.78 18.50
N LYS A 25 11.57 -2.97 18.14
CA LYS A 25 11.95 -3.32 16.76
C LYS A 25 10.99 -4.28 16.07
N GLY A 26 9.97 -4.77 16.78
CA GLY A 26 9.09 -5.83 16.32
C GLY A 26 8.55 -6.61 17.52
N GLY A 27 8.99 -7.86 17.68
CA GLY A 27 8.58 -8.69 18.80
C GLY A 27 9.67 -9.65 19.26
N PHE A 28 9.52 -10.19 20.46
CA PHE A 28 10.32 -11.29 20.97
C PHE A 28 9.49 -12.58 20.91
N CYS A 29 9.98 -13.58 20.19
CA CYS A 29 9.33 -14.88 20.10
C CYS A 29 9.71 -15.73 21.31
N SER A 30 8.72 -16.11 22.12
CA SER A 30 8.96 -16.90 23.33
C SER A 30 9.36 -18.35 23.04
N HIS A 31 9.01 -18.88 21.85
CA HIS A 31 9.35 -20.24 21.43
C HIS A 31 10.83 -20.36 21.05
N CYS A 32 11.29 -19.57 20.07
CA CYS A 32 12.67 -19.62 19.62
C CYS A 32 13.64 -18.73 20.40
N GLN A 33 13.12 -17.96 21.38
CA GLN A 33 13.87 -17.02 22.22
C GLN A 33 14.69 -15.99 21.43
N LYS A 34 14.17 -15.54 20.29
CA LYS A 34 14.82 -14.57 19.40
C LYS A 34 13.99 -13.31 19.26
N GLU A 35 14.69 -12.19 19.11
CA GLU A 35 14.10 -10.94 18.62
C GLU A 35 13.76 -11.11 17.14
N VAL A 36 12.51 -10.84 16.78
CA VAL A 36 11.99 -10.84 15.43
C VAL A 36 11.71 -9.40 15.02
N VAL A 37 12.52 -8.91 14.08
CA VAL A 37 12.45 -7.54 13.59
C VAL A 37 11.32 -7.41 12.58
N ASN A 38 10.49 -6.37 12.71
CA ASN A 38 9.42 -6.14 11.76
C ASN A 38 9.90 -5.28 10.58
N PHE A 39 10.08 -5.89 9.41
CA PHE A 39 10.51 -5.20 8.19
C PHE A 39 9.34 -4.79 7.28
N THR A 40 8.10 -5.19 7.59
CA THR A 40 6.95 -4.97 6.69
C THR A 40 6.70 -3.50 6.38
N GLY A 41 6.97 -2.60 7.33
CA GLY A 41 6.88 -1.15 7.15
C GLY A 41 8.18 -0.44 6.74
N MET A 42 9.26 -1.18 6.46
CA MET A 42 10.55 -0.59 6.08
C MET A 42 10.69 -0.45 4.56
N THR A 43 11.31 0.65 4.13
CA THR A 43 11.72 0.85 2.74
C THR A 43 12.89 -0.06 2.36
N ASP A 44 13.05 -0.32 1.07
CA ASP A 44 14.17 -1.10 0.51
C ASP A 44 15.54 -0.62 1.04
N LYS A 45 15.77 0.70 1.13
CA LYS A 45 17.01 1.28 1.66
C LYS A 45 17.19 1.02 3.15
N GLN A 46 16.13 1.12 3.95
CA GLN A 46 16.18 0.85 5.39
C GLN A 46 16.46 -0.63 5.68
N ILE A 47 15.85 -1.54 4.91
CA ILE A 47 16.09 -2.98 5.02
C ILE A 47 17.57 -3.30 4.75
N ILE A 48 18.12 -2.82 3.63
CA ILE A 48 19.52 -3.04 3.26
C ILE A 48 20.45 -2.49 4.36
N GLN A 49 20.25 -1.24 4.76
CA GLN A 49 21.08 -0.59 5.78
C GLN A 49 21.05 -1.34 7.12
N TYR A 50 19.87 -1.82 7.53
CA TYR A 50 19.71 -2.60 8.75
C TYR A 50 20.46 -3.93 8.67
N LEU A 51 20.31 -4.67 7.57
CA LEU A 51 20.92 -5.98 7.37
C LEU A 51 22.45 -5.90 7.28
N GLU A 52 22.99 -4.84 6.69
CA GLU A 52 24.43 -4.57 6.69
C GLU A 52 24.97 -4.33 8.10
N GLN A 53 24.27 -3.51 8.91
CA GLN A 53 24.66 -3.23 10.29
C GLN A 53 24.62 -4.48 11.18
N SER A 54 23.63 -5.34 10.96
CA SER A 54 23.41 -6.58 11.72
C SER A 54 24.13 -7.81 11.14
N LYS A 55 24.95 -7.62 10.09
CA LYS A 55 25.70 -8.68 9.39
C LYS A 55 24.80 -9.84 8.93
N GLY A 56 23.55 -9.56 8.59
CA GLY A 56 22.56 -10.53 8.09
C GLY A 56 22.08 -11.58 9.11
N LYS A 57 22.54 -11.57 10.36
CA LYS A 57 22.15 -12.55 11.38
C LYS A 57 20.88 -12.10 12.12
N VAL A 58 19.77 -12.03 11.40
CA VAL A 58 18.51 -11.48 11.91
C VAL A 58 17.36 -12.43 11.62
N CYS A 59 16.48 -12.60 12.61
CA CYS A 59 15.15 -13.13 12.38
C CYS A 59 14.21 -11.97 12.11
N GLY A 60 13.41 -12.03 11.05
CA GLY A 60 12.54 -10.94 10.68
C GLY A 60 11.22 -11.38 10.08
N ARG A 61 10.25 -10.46 10.11
CA ARG A 61 8.96 -10.54 9.42
C ARG A 61 9.01 -9.63 8.20
N PHE A 62 8.73 -10.19 7.03
CA PHE A 62 8.78 -9.54 5.72
C PHE A 62 7.48 -9.73 4.98
N LYS A 63 7.12 -8.75 4.14
CA LYS A 63 6.18 -8.99 3.03
C LYS A 63 6.89 -9.88 1.99
N GLU A 64 6.14 -10.71 1.28
CA GLU A 64 6.73 -11.63 0.28
C GLU A 64 7.52 -10.89 -0.81
N ASP A 65 7.07 -9.71 -1.22
CA ASP A 65 7.72 -8.85 -2.22
C ASP A 65 9.03 -8.20 -1.74
N GLN A 66 9.30 -8.20 -0.43
CA GLN A 66 10.58 -7.75 0.14
C GLN A 66 11.68 -8.82 0.04
N LEU A 67 11.33 -10.10 -0.19
CA LEU A 67 12.30 -11.19 -0.35
C LEU A 67 12.81 -11.29 -1.79
N LYS A 68 13.47 -10.23 -2.25
CA LYS A 68 13.93 -10.05 -3.64
C LYS A 68 15.44 -9.79 -3.75
N SER A 69 15.90 -9.62 -4.98
CA SER A 69 17.27 -9.17 -5.29
C SER A 69 17.33 -7.65 -5.36
N TYR A 70 18.26 -7.06 -4.61
CA TYR A 70 18.52 -5.63 -4.53
C TYR A 70 19.81 -5.30 -5.30
N SER A 71 19.76 -4.32 -6.19
CA SER A 71 20.96 -3.79 -6.88
C SER A 71 21.59 -2.66 -6.07
N LEU A 72 22.90 -2.75 -5.81
CA LEU A 72 23.70 -1.71 -5.17
C LEU A 72 24.40 -0.79 -6.20
N VAL A 73 24.32 -1.12 -7.50
CA VAL A 73 24.87 -0.28 -8.56
C VAL A 73 23.76 0.63 -9.07
N GLN A 74 23.94 1.94 -8.86
CA GLN A 74 23.07 2.93 -9.48
C GLN A 74 23.26 2.88 -11.01
N PRO A 75 22.19 3.01 -11.81
CA PRO A 75 22.32 3.10 -13.25
C PRO A 75 23.25 4.28 -13.59
N ILE A 76 24.33 3.99 -14.30
CA ILE A 76 25.22 5.04 -14.80
C ILE A 76 24.36 5.92 -15.72
N PRO A 77 24.18 7.22 -15.44
CA PRO A 77 23.36 8.06 -16.30
C PRO A 77 23.96 8.02 -17.72
N PRO A 78 23.12 7.83 -18.76
CA PRO A 78 23.64 7.82 -20.12
C PRO A 78 24.34 9.15 -20.37
N LYS A 79 25.62 9.10 -20.76
CA LYS A 79 26.35 10.30 -21.16
C LYS A 79 25.56 10.98 -22.28
N LYS A 80 24.96 12.13 -21.98
CA LYS A 80 24.16 12.93 -22.91
C LYS A 80 25.06 13.31 -24.08
N LYS A 81 25.00 12.55 -25.18
CA LYS A 81 25.67 12.92 -26.42
C LYS A 81 25.00 14.19 -26.91
N TRP A 82 25.74 15.28 -26.88
CA TRP A 82 25.33 16.55 -27.45
C TRP A 82 25.33 16.37 -28.97
N PHE A 83 24.17 15.99 -29.52
CA PHE A 83 23.90 16.16 -30.94
C PHE A 83 23.38 17.60 -31.10
N PRO A 84 24.12 18.52 -31.74
CA PRO A 84 23.55 19.80 -32.13
C PRO A 84 22.50 19.53 -33.22
N GLY A 85 21.22 19.60 -32.85
CA GLY A 85 20.11 19.40 -33.78
C GLY A 85 20.01 20.57 -34.75
N VAL A 86 20.06 20.26 -36.05
CA VAL A 86 19.62 21.16 -37.12
C VAL A 86 18.11 21.33 -36.97
N ALA A 87 17.65 22.56 -36.75
CA ALA A 87 16.23 22.88 -36.73
C ALA A 87 15.65 22.75 -38.15
N VAL A 88 15.08 21.60 -38.47
CA VAL A 88 14.24 21.44 -39.66
C VAL A 88 12.81 21.80 -39.25
N ILE A 89 12.45 23.07 -39.49
CA ILE A 89 11.06 23.51 -39.46
C ILE A 89 10.40 22.91 -40.71
N SER A 90 9.80 21.73 -40.57
CA SER A 90 8.95 21.14 -41.60
C SER A 90 7.50 21.55 -41.34
N LEU A 91 7.15 22.65 -41.99
CA LEU A 91 5.79 23.10 -42.27
C LEU A 91 5.19 22.16 -43.35
N LEU A 92 4.27 21.24 -43.00
CA LEU A 92 3.15 20.76 -43.83
C LEU A 92 2.51 19.48 -43.25
N SER A 93 1.29 19.59 -42.71
CA SER A 93 0.13 18.74 -43.08
C SER A 93 -1.06 19.09 -42.19
N LEU A 94 -1.88 19.99 -42.72
CA LEU A 94 -3.27 20.17 -42.30
C LEU A 94 -4.00 18.83 -42.47
N LEU A 95 -4.38 18.20 -41.36
CA LEU A 95 -5.47 17.23 -41.35
C LEU A 95 -6.71 17.94 -40.80
N PRO A 96 -7.87 17.84 -41.46
CA PRO A 96 -9.11 18.38 -40.92
C PRO A 96 -9.47 17.62 -39.63
N MET A 97 -9.80 18.38 -38.59
CA MET A 97 -10.49 17.90 -37.40
C MET A 97 -11.82 17.29 -37.87
N TYR A 98 -12.02 16.00 -37.63
CA TYR A 98 -13.34 15.41 -37.75
C TYR A 98 -14.13 15.85 -36.51
N ASP A 99 -15.17 16.65 -36.72
CA ASP A 99 -16.18 16.87 -35.69
C ASP A 99 -17.02 15.60 -35.58
N THR A 100 -16.89 14.89 -34.46
CA THR A 100 -17.81 13.79 -34.15
C THR A 100 -18.96 14.38 -33.35
N LYS A 101 -20.11 14.62 -34.00
CA LYS A 101 -21.36 14.87 -33.28
C LYS A 101 -21.98 13.52 -32.92
N ALA A 102 -21.76 13.08 -31.69
CA ALA A 102 -22.54 12.00 -31.10
C ALA A 102 -23.80 12.60 -30.45
N GLN A 103 -24.92 12.07 -30.90
CA GLN A 103 -26.31 12.20 -30.44
C GLN A 103 -26.44 11.96 -28.94
N THR A 104 -27.50 12.33 -28.22
CA THR A 104 -28.73 13.10 -28.40
C THR A 104 -29.22 13.21 -26.96
N ASP A 105 -29.56 14.41 -26.51
CA ASP A 105 -30.20 14.57 -25.20
C ASP A 105 -31.55 13.85 -25.23
N VAL A 106 -31.66 12.78 -24.44
CA VAL A 106 -32.96 12.33 -23.93
C VAL A 106 -33.23 13.18 -22.69
N PRO A 107 -34.29 13.99 -22.66
CA PRO A 107 -34.75 14.59 -21.42
C PRO A 107 -35.24 13.45 -20.52
N ILE A 108 -34.40 13.03 -19.58
CA ILE A 108 -34.87 12.24 -18.44
C ILE A 108 -35.60 13.24 -17.55
N GLU A 109 -36.92 13.23 -17.70
CA GLU A 109 -37.90 13.81 -16.81
C GLU A 109 -37.56 13.35 -15.38
N LYS A 110 -37.01 14.27 -14.59
CA LYS A 110 -36.86 14.10 -13.15
C LYS A 110 -38.27 14.16 -12.56
N THR A 111 -38.92 13.01 -12.47
CA THR A 111 -40.03 12.84 -11.55
C THR A 111 -39.44 12.92 -10.14
N GLU A 112 -39.73 14.05 -9.48
CA GLU A 112 -39.59 14.21 -8.03
C GLU A 112 -40.38 13.10 -7.33
N HIS A 113 -39.68 12.06 -6.88
CA HIS A 113 -40.18 11.28 -5.76
C HIS A 113 -39.97 12.13 -4.51
N LYS A 114 -41.04 12.85 -4.18
CA LYS A 114 -41.30 13.45 -2.88
C LYS A 114 -41.43 12.31 -1.89
N ASP A 115 -40.30 11.84 -1.38
CA ASP A 115 -40.31 10.95 -0.23
C ASP A 115 -40.90 11.71 0.94
N ILE A 116 -42.01 11.16 1.41
CA ILE A 116 -42.78 11.59 2.54
C ILE A 116 -41.85 11.57 3.76
N GLU A 117 -41.62 12.75 4.32
CA GLU A 117 -41.14 12.93 5.68
C GLU A 117 -42.12 12.22 6.63
N ASP A 118 -41.81 10.98 7.01
CA ASP A 118 -42.33 10.45 8.26
C ASP A 118 -41.31 10.77 9.35
N SER A 119 -41.55 11.92 9.98
CA SER A 119 -40.88 12.32 11.20
C SER A 119 -41.40 11.47 12.35
N GLN A 120 -40.61 10.47 12.75
CA GLN A 120 -40.63 9.99 14.12
C GLN A 120 -39.24 10.17 14.75
N ASP A 121 -39.12 11.34 15.37
CA ASP A 121 -38.05 11.78 16.26
C ASP A 121 -37.83 10.75 17.39
N ASN A 122 -36.80 9.91 17.24
CA ASN A 122 -36.18 9.24 18.37
C ASN A 122 -34.81 9.89 18.61
N LYS A 123 -34.87 10.90 19.47
CA LYS A 123 -33.81 11.83 19.86
C LYS A 123 -32.67 11.15 20.62
N ASN A 124 -31.91 10.25 19.99
CA ASN A 124 -30.62 9.70 20.47
C ASN A 124 -29.73 9.06 19.37
N ASP A 125 -30.10 9.12 18.09
CA ASP A 125 -29.31 8.50 17.02
C ASP A 125 -28.05 9.33 16.71
N ILE A 126 -26.88 8.69 16.86
CA ILE A 126 -25.59 9.28 16.49
C ILE A 126 -25.38 9.06 14.99
N ILE A 127 -25.00 10.14 14.29
CA ILE A 127 -24.56 10.09 12.89
C ILE A 127 -23.05 10.26 12.88
N VAL A 128 -22.36 9.36 12.20
CA VAL A 128 -20.91 9.37 12.04
C VAL A 128 -20.58 9.48 10.56
N SER A 129 -19.69 10.41 10.24
CA SER A 129 -19.08 10.54 8.92
C SER A 129 -17.58 10.41 9.02
N GLY A 130 -16.91 10.19 7.90
CA GLY A 130 -15.46 10.07 7.90
C GLY A 130 -14.90 9.72 6.54
N ILE A 131 -13.59 9.49 6.52
CA ILE A 131 -12.84 9.07 5.34
C ILE A 131 -11.99 7.84 5.67
N VAL A 132 -11.99 6.87 4.78
CA VAL A 132 -11.16 5.68 4.85
C VAL A 132 -10.03 5.79 3.83
N LYS A 133 -8.80 5.55 4.29
CA LYS A 133 -7.58 5.62 3.48
C LYS A 133 -6.70 4.39 3.71
N ASP A 134 -5.73 4.18 2.83
CA ASP A 134 -4.64 3.23 3.07
C ASP A 134 -3.44 3.89 3.80
N GLU A 135 -2.38 3.09 4.00
CA GLU A 135 -1.13 3.52 4.64
C GLU A 135 -0.37 4.60 3.84
N ASP A 136 -0.64 4.70 2.53
CA ASP A 136 -0.07 5.70 1.62
C ASP A 136 -0.94 6.97 1.52
N GLU A 137 -1.93 7.11 2.41
CA GLU A 137 -2.92 8.19 2.48
C GLU A 137 -3.84 8.31 1.25
N GLN A 138 -3.93 7.26 0.44
CA GLN A 138 -4.83 7.20 -0.70
C GLN A 138 -6.24 6.84 -0.24
N PRO A 139 -7.29 7.51 -0.76
CA PRO A 139 -8.67 7.19 -0.41
C PRO A 139 -9.06 5.79 -0.89
N LEU A 140 -9.81 5.06 -0.07
CA LEU A 140 -10.26 3.71 -0.38
C LEU A 140 -11.76 3.66 -0.69
N PRO A 141 -12.15 3.53 -1.98
CA PRO A 141 -13.54 3.38 -2.37
C PRO A 141 -14.04 1.94 -2.21
N GLY A 142 -15.32 1.79 -1.87
CA GLY A 142 -15.99 0.48 -1.74
C GLY A 142 -15.65 -0.30 -0.47
N VAL A 143 -15.11 0.35 0.57
CA VAL A 143 -14.93 -0.25 1.89
C VAL A 143 -16.30 -0.49 2.52
N SER A 144 -16.53 -1.72 2.99
CA SER A 144 -17.76 -2.08 3.70
C SER A 144 -17.65 -1.67 5.17
N ILE A 145 -18.66 -0.95 5.67
CA ILE A 145 -18.71 -0.45 7.04
C ILE A 145 -19.99 -0.96 7.67
N ILE A 146 -19.87 -1.89 8.63
CA ILE A 146 -21.02 -2.57 9.23
C ILE A 146 -20.99 -2.35 10.75
N ILE A 147 -22.16 -2.12 11.34
CA ILE A 147 -22.31 -2.13 12.81
C ILE A 147 -22.33 -3.58 13.27
N GLU A 148 -21.40 -3.98 14.14
CA GLU A 148 -21.32 -5.36 14.62
C GLU A 148 -22.63 -5.81 15.26
N GLY A 149 -23.13 -6.97 14.82
CA GLY A 149 -24.40 -7.53 15.29
C GLY A 149 -25.66 -6.92 14.65
N SER A 150 -25.52 -5.99 13.70
CA SER A 150 -26.62 -5.40 12.93
C SER A 150 -26.50 -5.70 11.44
N THR A 151 -27.60 -5.51 10.71
CA THR A 151 -27.62 -5.50 9.23
C THR A 151 -27.42 -4.09 8.66
N THR A 152 -27.39 -3.07 9.53
CA THR A 152 -27.14 -1.70 9.12
C THR A 152 -25.66 -1.51 8.81
N GLY A 153 -25.39 -1.03 7.59
CA GLY A 153 -24.06 -0.71 7.13
C GLY A 153 -24.10 0.31 5.99
N THR A 154 -22.92 0.77 5.60
CA THR A 154 -22.72 1.68 4.47
C THR A 154 -21.44 1.26 3.72
N ILE A 155 -21.19 1.92 2.58
CA ILE A 155 -19.97 1.74 1.79
C ILE A 155 -19.32 3.10 1.54
N THR A 156 -17.99 3.13 1.43
CA THR A 156 -17.29 4.36 1.05
C THR A 156 -17.50 4.71 -0.42
N ASN A 157 -17.57 6.01 -0.72
CA ASN A 157 -17.65 6.55 -2.09
C ASN A 157 -16.27 6.58 -2.79
N LEU A 158 -16.19 7.19 -3.98
CA LEU A 158 -14.97 7.29 -4.80
C LEU A 158 -13.83 8.04 -4.09
N GLU A 159 -14.18 8.99 -3.24
CA GLU A 159 -13.28 9.80 -2.43
C GLU A 159 -12.93 9.12 -1.09
N GLY A 160 -13.42 7.90 -0.85
CA GLY A 160 -13.21 7.13 0.38
C GLY A 160 -14.04 7.63 1.57
N GLU A 161 -14.97 8.57 1.34
CA GLU A 161 -15.83 9.13 2.36
C GLU A 161 -17.02 8.22 2.66
N PHE A 162 -17.51 8.27 3.89
CA PHE A 162 -18.71 7.55 4.31
C PHE A 162 -19.55 8.38 5.27
N LYS A 163 -20.83 8.02 5.35
CA LYS A 163 -21.78 8.50 6.35
C LYS A 163 -22.69 7.35 6.77
N ILE A 164 -22.79 7.13 8.07
CA ILE A 164 -23.65 6.11 8.67
C ILE A 164 -24.42 6.71 9.85
N GLY A 165 -25.73 6.45 9.88
CA GLY A 165 -26.64 6.95 10.92
C GLY A 165 -27.14 5.84 11.84
N SER A 166 -28.01 6.22 12.78
CA SER A 166 -28.67 5.29 13.71
C SER A 166 -27.73 4.49 14.59
N LEU A 167 -26.59 5.09 14.97
CA LEU A 167 -25.63 4.53 15.90
C LEU A 167 -25.99 4.89 17.34
N LYS A 168 -25.64 3.99 18.26
CA LYS A 168 -25.71 4.20 19.71
C LYS A 168 -24.31 4.30 20.30
N GLU A 169 -24.21 4.91 21.47
CA GLU A 169 -22.97 4.88 22.23
C GLU A 169 -22.58 3.43 22.54
N GLY A 170 -21.34 3.07 22.23
CA GLY A 170 -20.80 1.74 22.49
C GLY A 170 -20.88 0.79 21.29
N ASP A 171 -21.59 1.15 20.22
CA ASP A 171 -21.60 0.39 18.97
C ASP A 171 -20.19 0.27 18.39
N ILE A 172 -19.92 -0.86 17.72
CA ILE A 172 -18.63 -1.14 17.08
C ILE A 172 -18.84 -1.13 15.58
N LEU A 173 -18.13 -0.24 14.89
CA LEU A 173 -18.04 -0.21 13.43
C LEU A 173 -16.91 -1.11 12.97
N SER A 174 -17.23 -2.09 12.13
CA SER A 174 -16.26 -2.96 11.45
C SER A 174 -16.06 -2.45 10.02
N PHE A 175 -14.82 -2.10 9.68
CA PHE A 175 -14.38 -1.66 8.36
C PHE A 175 -13.69 -2.84 7.65
N GLN A 176 -14.25 -3.28 6.54
CA GLN A 176 -13.80 -4.45 5.79
C GLN A 176 -13.55 -4.09 4.33
N TYR A 177 -12.39 -4.50 3.84
CA TYR A 177 -12.02 -4.33 2.44
C TYR A 177 -11.15 -5.50 2.00
N ILE A 178 -11.36 -5.98 0.78
CA ILE A 178 -10.69 -7.20 0.30
C ILE A 178 -9.19 -6.94 0.21
N GLY A 179 -8.40 -7.80 0.86
CA GLY A 179 -6.95 -7.65 0.93
C GLY A 179 -6.47 -6.68 2.02
N TYR A 180 -7.33 -6.25 2.94
CA TYR A 180 -6.96 -5.39 4.07
C TYR A 180 -7.37 -6.03 5.41
N GLU A 181 -6.64 -5.69 6.46
CA GLU A 181 -6.98 -6.09 7.83
C GLU A 181 -8.30 -5.43 8.25
N THR A 182 -9.19 -6.22 8.86
CA THR A 182 -10.45 -5.68 9.40
C THR A 182 -10.15 -4.77 10.58
N GLN A 183 -10.59 -3.51 10.47
CA GLN A 183 -10.43 -2.52 11.53
C GLN A 183 -11.76 -2.30 12.25
N THR A 184 -11.73 -2.26 13.58
CA THR A 184 -12.93 -2.00 14.39
C THR A 184 -12.80 -0.68 15.16
N LYS A 185 -13.85 0.15 15.16
CA LYS A 185 -13.91 1.40 15.94
C LYS A 185 -15.16 1.46 16.79
N LYS A 186 -14.99 1.66 18.09
CA LYS A 186 -16.08 1.85 19.04
C LYS A 186 -16.55 3.31 19.05
N ILE A 187 -17.86 3.51 18.96
CA ILE A 187 -18.50 4.83 18.99
C ILE A 187 -18.61 5.34 20.44
N ALA A 188 -18.24 6.60 20.67
CA ALA A 188 -18.33 7.28 21.96
C ALA A 188 -19.48 8.30 21.98
N ARG A 189 -19.98 8.66 23.18
CA ARG A 189 -21.13 9.57 23.40
C ARG A 189 -21.04 10.94 22.70
N ASN A 190 -19.85 11.36 22.29
CA ASN A 190 -19.57 12.65 21.63
C ASN A 190 -18.95 12.51 20.23
N SER A 191 -19.11 11.37 19.56
CA SER A 191 -18.54 11.10 18.23
C SER A 191 -19.24 11.85 17.07
N LYS A 192 -19.67 13.11 17.27
CA LYS A 192 -20.19 14.00 16.19
C LYS A 192 -19.13 14.36 15.12
N ASN A 193 -18.01 13.65 15.08
CA ASN A 193 -16.80 14.06 14.38
C ASN A 193 -16.45 13.09 13.26
N GLU A 194 -15.89 13.68 12.22
CA GLU A 194 -15.24 13.06 11.08
C GLU A 194 -14.19 12.03 11.53
N LEU A 195 -14.45 10.74 11.27
CA LEU A 195 -13.50 9.66 11.55
C LEU A 195 -12.51 9.51 10.40
N LYS A 196 -11.21 9.70 10.66
CA LYS A 196 -10.15 9.24 9.75
C LYS A 196 -9.80 7.80 10.12
N VAL A 197 -10.05 6.87 9.20
CA VAL A 197 -9.71 5.45 9.36
C VAL A 197 -8.63 5.11 8.34
N VAL A 198 -7.56 4.45 8.80
CA VAL A 198 -6.50 3.93 7.94
C VAL A 198 -6.60 2.41 7.96
N LEU A 199 -6.77 1.79 6.80
CA LEU A 199 -6.73 0.34 6.63
C LEU A 199 -5.31 -0.07 6.22
N THR A 200 -4.80 -1.09 6.89
CA THR A 200 -3.52 -1.72 6.54
C THR A 200 -3.80 -2.91 5.64
N MET A 201 -3.08 -3.00 4.52
CA MET A 201 -3.20 -4.13 3.60
C MET A 201 -2.74 -5.41 4.31
N ASP A 202 -3.53 -6.48 4.18
CA ASP A 202 -3.23 -7.78 4.74
C ASP A 202 -2.27 -8.53 3.81
N TYR A 203 -0.98 -8.40 4.08
CA TYR A 203 0.06 -9.08 3.32
C TYR A 203 0.29 -10.50 3.83
N CYS A 204 0.51 -11.43 2.90
CA CYS A 204 1.19 -12.69 3.21
C CYS A 204 2.58 -12.38 3.76
N ASN A 205 2.72 -12.46 5.09
CA ASN A 205 3.95 -12.16 5.77
C ASN A 205 4.75 -13.45 5.98
N LEU A 206 6.04 -13.41 5.68
CA LEU A 206 6.98 -14.49 5.93
C LEU A 206 7.88 -14.11 7.09
N MET A 207 8.01 -15.03 8.06
CA MET A 207 8.85 -14.86 9.23
C MET A 207 9.98 -15.88 9.19
N GLY A 208 11.17 -15.53 9.66
CA GLY A 208 12.25 -16.50 9.78
C GLY A 208 13.64 -15.87 9.78
N ASN A 209 14.67 -16.72 9.82
CA ASN A 209 16.05 -16.27 9.69
C ASN A 209 16.27 -15.79 8.26
N VAL A 210 16.82 -14.58 8.12
CA VAL A 210 17.13 -13.99 6.83
C VAL A 210 18.46 -14.51 6.33
N ALA A 211 18.47 -15.08 5.13
CA ALA A 211 19.68 -15.36 4.38
C ALA A 211 19.97 -14.21 3.42
N VAL A 212 21.15 -13.59 3.58
CA VAL A 212 21.64 -12.50 2.73
C VAL A 212 22.74 -13.04 1.83
N HIS A 213 22.47 -13.14 0.53
CA HIS A 213 23.46 -13.58 -0.45
C HIS A 213 24.04 -12.39 -1.21
N ASP A 214 25.35 -12.22 -1.18
CA ASP A 214 26.03 -11.21 -1.97
C ASP A 214 25.99 -11.56 -3.47
N ILE A 215 25.65 -10.58 -4.30
CA ILE A 215 25.71 -10.67 -5.76
C ILE A 215 26.98 -9.94 -6.19
N TYR A 216 27.83 -10.61 -6.98
CA TYR A 216 29.08 -10.05 -7.50
C TYR A 216 29.05 -9.94 -9.01
N ALA A 217 29.49 -8.79 -9.55
CA ALA A 217 29.78 -8.69 -10.98
C ALA A 217 31.15 -9.30 -11.29
N SER A 218 31.17 -10.15 -12.32
CA SER A 218 32.38 -10.63 -12.93
C SER A 218 33.14 -9.47 -13.58
N ASN A 219 34.38 -9.25 -13.13
CA ASN A 219 35.25 -8.21 -13.67
C ASN A 219 36.09 -8.69 -14.86
N LYS A 220 35.69 -9.82 -15.49
CA LYS A 220 36.35 -10.30 -16.69
C LYS A 220 36.01 -9.33 -17.81
N LYS A 221 36.97 -8.45 -18.16
CA LYS A 221 36.91 -7.67 -19.40
C LYS A 221 36.57 -8.64 -20.52
N THR A 222 35.46 -8.39 -21.22
CA THR A 222 35.13 -9.17 -22.40
C THR A 222 36.30 -9.11 -23.37
N PHE A 223 36.50 -10.17 -24.16
CA PHE A 223 37.58 -10.24 -25.14
C PHE A 223 37.70 -8.95 -25.97
N TRP A 224 36.55 -8.39 -26.38
CA TRP A 224 36.43 -7.10 -27.06
C TRP A 224 36.87 -5.89 -26.24
N GLN A 225 36.61 -5.84 -24.92
CA GLN A 225 37.11 -4.77 -24.04
C GLN A 225 38.63 -4.85 -23.80
N ARG A 226 39.24 -6.04 -23.97
CA ARG A 226 40.70 -6.20 -23.92
C ARG A 226 41.35 -5.77 -25.24
N ILE A 227 40.74 -6.08 -26.37
CA ILE A 227 41.21 -5.67 -27.71
C ILE A 227 41.15 -4.16 -27.88
N LYS A 228 40.06 -3.51 -27.45
CA LYS A 228 39.89 -2.04 -27.50
C LYS A 228 40.87 -1.25 -26.63
N SER A 229 41.64 -1.90 -25.75
CA SER A 229 42.68 -1.23 -24.95
C SER A 229 44.08 -1.39 -25.54
N ILE A 230 44.22 -2.12 -26.66
CA ILE A 230 45.49 -2.39 -27.35
C ILE A 230 45.61 -1.56 -28.64
N PHE A 231 44.47 -1.14 -29.20
CA PHE A 231 44.36 -0.18 -30.30
C PHE A 231 43.64 1.08 -29.81
#